data_AF-T0S579-F1
#
_entry.id   AF-T0S579-F1
#
_cell.length_a   1.000
_cell.length_b   1.000
_cell.length_c   1.000
_cell.angle_alpha   90.00
_cell.angle_beta   90.00
_cell.angle_gamma   90.00
#
_symmetry.space_group_name_H-M   'P 1'
#
loop_
_entity.id
_entity.type
_entity.pdbx_description
1 polymer ?
#
loop_
_entity_poly.entity_id
_entity_poly.type
_entity_poly.pdbx_seq_one_letter_code
_entity_poly.pdbx_strand_id
1 'polypeptide(L)'
;MDPPVAPRLRVQGFDEDLLWPLPPHQVAALRALFPGSSIVIPSHTIIDLDDELEVLFEYKTVSGGIHPYDMGDWMLNSLTIDTVGDAASWTQVQEDAMAFGTTVHVLPSDAVGGAVTASYDDRSSTWESVDDCVLAFWNACSVHVAPITSGARAML
;
A
#
# COMPACT_ATOMS: atom_id res chain seq x y z
N MET A 1 -21.89 2.79 -0.41
CA MET A 1 -20.52 2.24 -0.56
C MET A 1 -20.24 1.53 0.73
N ASP A 2 -19.77 0.30 0.70
CA ASP A 2 -18.89 -0.24 1.74
C ASP A 2 -17.93 -1.18 1.02
N PRO A 3 -16.84 -0.61 0.49
CA PRO A 3 -15.53 -1.08 0.93
C PRO A 3 -14.55 0.11 0.99
N PRO A 4 -13.54 0.11 1.88
CA PRO A 4 -12.79 -1.05 2.38
C PRO A 4 -12.88 -1.22 3.91
N VAL A 5 -12.45 -2.38 4.39
CA VAL A 5 -12.32 -2.71 5.81
C VAL A 5 -10.86 -3.07 6.01
N ALA A 6 -10.13 -2.18 6.68
CA ALA A 6 -8.72 -2.39 6.97
C ALA A 6 -8.50 -3.79 7.57
N PRO A 7 -7.64 -4.63 6.96
CA PRO A 7 -7.53 -6.03 7.34
C PRO A 7 -6.86 -6.15 8.70
N ARG A 8 -7.21 -7.20 9.46
CA ARG A 8 -6.51 -7.51 10.71
C ARG A 8 -5.26 -8.31 10.39
N LEU A 9 -4.11 -7.65 10.52
CA LEU A 9 -2.82 -8.22 10.17
C LEU A 9 -1.93 -8.40 11.40
N ARG A 10 -1.06 -9.41 11.34
CA ARG A 10 0.12 -9.55 12.19
C ARG A 10 1.36 -9.67 11.34
N VAL A 11 2.52 -9.41 11.94
CA VAL A 11 3.82 -9.53 11.30
C VAL A 11 4.67 -10.52 12.08
N GLN A 12 5.29 -11.49 11.40
CA GLN A 12 6.23 -12.40 12.04
C GLN A 12 7.34 -11.63 12.75
N GLY A 13 7.58 -11.94 14.02
CA GLY A 13 8.52 -11.20 14.87
C GLY A 13 7.94 -9.97 15.56
N PHE A 14 6.65 -9.67 15.36
CA PHE A 14 5.88 -8.67 16.09
C PHE A 14 4.67 -9.32 16.78
N ASP A 15 4.62 -9.25 18.11
CA ASP A 15 3.69 -10.06 18.92
C ASP A 15 2.27 -9.48 19.03
N GLU A 16 2.00 -8.32 18.41
CA GLU A 16 0.72 -7.63 18.47
C GLU A 16 0.01 -7.60 17.11
N ASP A 17 -1.32 -7.52 17.14
CA ASP A 17 -2.15 -7.17 15.97
C ASP A 17 -1.82 -5.73 15.55
N LEU A 18 -1.69 -5.50 14.24
CA LEU A 18 -1.53 -4.16 13.70
C LEU A 18 -2.83 -3.37 13.86
N LEU A 19 -2.69 -2.10 14.22
CA LEU A 19 -3.80 -1.16 14.38
C LEU A 19 -3.79 -0.13 13.26
N TRP A 20 -4.98 0.34 12.86
CA TRP A 20 -5.13 1.34 11.81
C TRP A 20 -5.93 2.54 12.35
N PRO A 21 -5.35 3.75 12.41
CA PRO A 21 -3.97 4.09 12.08
C PRO A 21 -2.94 3.46 13.03
N LEU A 22 -1.73 3.25 12.53
CA LEU A 22 -0.64 2.66 13.30
C LEU A 22 -0.20 3.60 14.42
N PRO A 23 -0.25 3.18 15.69
CA PRO A 23 0.23 4.00 16.78
C PRO A 23 1.77 4.10 16.74
N PRO A 24 2.36 5.20 17.26
CA PRO A 24 3.80 5.45 17.16
C PRO A 24 4.70 4.33 17.68
N HIS A 25 4.25 3.57 18.70
CA HIS A 25 5.03 2.44 19.23
C HIS A 25 5.10 1.27 18.24
N GLN A 26 4.03 0.99 17.48
CA GLN A 26 4.05 -0.04 16.43
C GLN A 26 4.95 0.38 15.28
N VAL A 27 4.89 1.65 14.86
CA VAL A 27 5.81 2.18 13.83
C VAL A 27 7.27 2.06 14.27
N ALA A 28 7.59 2.41 15.52
CA ALA A 28 8.95 2.30 16.06
C ALA A 28 9.43 0.84 16.14
N ALA A 29 8.57 -0.08 16.59
CA ALA A 29 8.89 -1.50 16.67
C ALA A 29 9.11 -2.11 15.28
N LEU A 30 8.23 -1.83 14.32
CA LEU A 30 8.36 -2.30 12.95
C LEU A 30 9.61 -1.73 12.26
N ARG A 31 9.97 -0.47 12.54
CA ARG A 31 11.24 0.11 12.04
C ARG A 31 12.48 -0.60 12.59
N ALA A 32 12.43 -1.06 13.84
CA ALA A 32 13.52 -1.83 14.43
C ALA A 32 13.66 -3.23 13.79
N LEU A 33 12.53 -3.84 13.38
CA LEU A 33 12.50 -5.14 12.71
C LEU A 33 12.88 -5.04 11.22
N PHE A 34 12.44 -3.99 10.53
CA PHE A 34 12.64 -3.76 9.10
C PHE A 34 13.33 -2.41 8.87
N PRO A 35 14.66 -2.35 9.02
CA PRO A 35 15.40 -1.09 8.89
C PRO A 35 15.47 -0.63 7.42
N GLY A 36 15.31 0.67 7.20
CA GLY A 36 15.31 1.29 5.87
C GLY A 36 14.83 2.74 5.91
N SER A 37 14.83 3.42 4.76
CA SER A 37 14.19 4.74 4.60
C SER A 37 12.67 4.64 4.72
N SER A 38 12.11 3.57 4.16
CA SER A 38 10.74 3.11 4.37
C SER A 38 10.74 1.77 5.08
N ILE A 39 9.69 1.48 5.85
CA ILE A 39 9.52 0.17 6.49
C ILE A 39 8.78 -0.70 5.49
N VAL A 40 9.45 -1.72 4.97
CA VAL A 40 8.90 -2.63 3.96
C VAL A 40 8.84 -4.03 4.56
N ILE A 41 7.62 -4.54 4.70
CA ILE A 41 7.32 -5.83 5.33
C ILE A 41 6.93 -6.80 4.21
N PRO A 42 7.77 -7.79 3.87
CA PRO A 42 7.50 -8.72 2.77
C PRO A 42 6.22 -9.53 3.01
N SER A 43 5.45 -9.82 1.96
CA SER A 43 4.17 -10.54 2.09
C SER A 43 4.26 -11.87 2.82
N HIS A 44 5.35 -12.64 2.64
CA HIS A 44 5.55 -13.93 3.31
C HIS A 44 5.73 -13.84 4.84
N THR A 45 5.94 -12.65 5.40
CA THR A 45 6.00 -12.43 6.86
C THR A 45 4.69 -11.87 7.43
N ILE A 46 3.74 -11.52 6.57
CA ILE A 46 2.41 -11.03 6.96
C ILE A 46 1.52 -12.23 7.27
N ILE A 47 0.80 -12.13 8.38
CA ILE A 47 -0.22 -13.10 8.80
C ILE A 47 -1.55 -12.38 8.71
N ASP A 48 -2.38 -12.78 7.74
CA ASP A 48 -3.77 -12.36 7.64
C ASP A 48 -4.60 -13.14 8.67
N LEU A 49 -5.31 -12.44 9.56
CA LEU A 49 -6.09 -13.07 10.62
C LEU A 49 -7.53 -13.35 10.22
N ASP A 50 -8.04 -12.69 9.18
CA ASP A 50 -9.44 -12.78 8.77
C ASP A 50 -9.60 -13.47 7.39
N ASP A 51 -8.48 -13.85 6.74
CA ASP A 51 -8.44 -14.34 5.35
C ASP A 51 -9.12 -13.37 4.36
N GLU A 52 -9.11 -12.08 4.69
CA GLU A 52 -9.79 -11.03 3.92
C GLU A 52 -8.91 -10.46 2.80
N LEU A 53 -7.59 -10.64 2.84
CA LEU A 53 -6.70 -10.21 1.76
C LEU A 53 -7.08 -10.90 0.44
N GLU A 54 -7.48 -12.18 0.48
CA GLU A 54 -7.98 -12.89 -0.70
C GLU A 54 -9.26 -12.26 -1.28
N VAL A 55 -10.15 -11.74 -0.42
CA VAL A 55 -11.40 -11.08 -0.82
C VAL A 55 -11.13 -9.65 -1.30
N LEU A 56 -10.15 -8.97 -0.74
CA LEU A 56 -9.67 -7.67 -1.20
C LEU A 56 -9.15 -7.76 -2.65
N PHE A 57 -8.66 -8.90 -3.14
CA PHE A 57 -8.27 -9.02 -4.56
C PHE A 57 -9.44 -9.00 -5.56
N GLU A 58 -10.70 -9.12 -5.11
CA GLU A 58 -11.88 -8.95 -5.98
C GLU A 58 -12.35 -7.48 -6.13
N TYR A 59 -11.45 -6.49 -6.20
CA TYR A 59 -11.82 -5.10 -6.46
C TYR A 59 -12.32 -4.88 -7.90
N LYS A 60 -13.57 -5.24 -8.17
CA LYS A 60 -14.28 -5.04 -9.44
C LYS A 60 -14.26 -3.58 -9.94
N THR A 61 -14.19 -2.62 -9.03
CA THR A 61 -14.20 -1.18 -9.38
C THR A 61 -12.83 -0.71 -9.86
N VAL A 62 -11.75 -1.17 -9.24
CA VAL A 62 -10.37 -0.79 -9.60
C VAL A 62 -9.89 -1.57 -10.83
N SER A 63 -10.24 -2.87 -10.91
CA SER A 63 -9.96 -3.69 -12.09
C SER A 63 -10.66 -3.17 -13.35
N GLY A 64 -11.88 -2.63 -13.21
CA GLY A 64 -12.58 -1.97 -14.32
C GLY A 64 -11.88 -0.70 -14.84
N GLY A 65 -11.15 0.01 -13.97
CA GLY A 65 -10.39 1.22 -14.32
C GLY A 65 -9.06 0.92 -15.03
N ILE A 66 -8.36 -0.15 -14.63
CA ILE A 66 -7.16 -0.61 -15.34
C ILE A 66 -7.54 -1.32 -16.63
N HIS A 67 -8.65 -2.04 -16.67
CA HIS A 67 -9.13 -2.77 -17.84
C HIS A 67 -8.06 -3.72 -18.42
N PRO A 68 -7.55 -4.70 -17.63
CA PRO A 68 -6.61 -5.67 -18.15
C PRO A 68 -7.25 -6.47 -19.31
N TYR A 69 -6.46 -6.78 -20.33
CA TYR A 69 -6.94 -7.47 -21.54
C TYR A 69 -7.40 -8.92 -21.29
N ASP A 70 -6.99 -9.52 -20.18
CA ASP A 70 -7.33 -10.90 -19.79
C ASP A 70 -7.45 -11.01 -18.25
N MET A 71 -7.83 -12.19 -17.74
CA MET A 71 -7.73 -12.51 -16.31
C MET A 71 -6.28 -12.34 -15.85
N GLY A 72 -6.05 -11.39 -14.96
CA GLY A 72 -4.78 -11.22 -14.27
C GLY A 72 -4.83 -11.86 -12.89
N ASP A 73 -3.71 -12.46 -12.47
CA ASP A 73 -3.51 -12.87 -11.09
C ASP A 73 -3.09 -11.65 -10.24
N TRP A 74 -3.59 -11.62 -9.01
CA TRP A 74 -3.23 -10.61 -8.03
C TRP A 74 -2.29 -11.23 -7.01
N MET A 75 -1.21 -10.54 -6.66
CA MET A 75 -0.25 -11.01 -5.67
C MET A 75 0.05 -9.91 -4.68
N LEU A 76 -0.07 -10.22 -3.39
CA LEU A 76 0.42 -9.34 -2.33
C LEU A 76 1.95 -9.29 -2.39
N ASN A 77 2.50 -8.09 -2.60
CA ASN A 77 3.94 -7.89 -2.59
C ASN A 77 4.46 -7.62 -1.17
N SER A 78 3.88 -6.62 -0.48
CA SER A 78 4.41 -6.13 0.80
C SER A 78 3.43 -5.22 1.51
N LEU A 79 3.53 -5.14 2.84
CA LEU A 79 3.00 -4.03 3.62
C LEU A 79 4.11 -2.97 3.77
N THR A 80 3.85 -1.76 3.29
CA THR A 80 4.79 -0.63 3.36
C THR A 80 4.27 0.44 4.31
N ILE A 81 5.15 0.93 5.18
CA ILE A 81 4.87 2.07 6.07
C ILE A 81 5.79 3.22 5.68
N ASP A 82 5.19 4.26 5.10
CA ASP A 82 5.84 5.48 4.65
C ASP A 82 5.68 6.58 5.69
N THR A 83 6.80 7.16 6.12
CA THR A 83 6.85 8.26 7.11
C THR A 83 7.52 9.50 6.55
N VAL A 84 7.95 9.46 5.30
CA VAL A 84 8.80 10.50 4.68
C VAL A 84 8.17 11.06 3.40
N GLY A 85 7.35 10.29 2.71
CA GLY A 85 6.83 10.61 1.38
C GLY A 85 7.74 10.07 0.27
N ASP A 86 8.16 8.80 0.37
CA ASP A 86 9.06 8.19 -0.62
C ASP A 86 8.26 7.47 -1.72
N ALA A 87 8.51 7.82 -2.98
CA ALA A 87 7.91 7.16 -4.14
C ALA A 87 8.30 5.69 -4.25
N ALA A 88 9.47 5.29 -3.74
CA ALA A 88 9.86 3.88 -3.69
C ALA A 88 8.92 3.03 -2.84
N SER A 89 8.19 3.66 -1.89
CA SER A 89 7.17 3.00 -1.07
C SER A 89 5.93 2.57 -1.86
N TRP A 90 5.75 3.10 -3.06
CA TRP A 90 4.61 2.85 -3.96
C TRP A 90 4.93 1.93 -5.12
N THR A 91 6.21 1.57 -5.28
CA THR A 91 6.68 0.70 -6.36
C THR A 91 6.97 -0.68 -5.80
N GLN A 92 6.72 -1.71 -6.62
CA GLN A 92 6.96 -3.09 -6.23
C GLN A 92 8.43 -3.32 -5.84
N VAL A 93 8.63 -4.10 -4.78
CA VAL A 93 9.95 -4.53 -4.31
C VAL A 93 10.48 -5.67 -5.19
N GLN A 94 9.56 -6.43 -5.81
CA GLN A 94 9.87 -7.54 -6.70
C GLN A 94 9.36 -7.22 -8.11
N GLU A 95 10.29 -7.04 -9.05
CA GLU A 95 9.97 -7.00 -10.48
C GLU A 95 9.62 -8.43 -10.93
N ASP A 96 8.36 -8.83 -10.78
CA ASP A 96 7.84 -9.85 -11.68
C ASP A 96 7.79 -9.23 -13.08
N ALA A 97 8.58 -9.78 -14.01
CA ALA A 97 8.65 -9.29 -15.38
C ALA A 97 7.29 -9.30 -16.09
N MET A 98 6.30 -10.04 -15.56
CA MET A 98 4.93 -10.10 -16.08
C MET A 98 3.95 -9.15 -15.38
N ALA A 99 4.35 -8.47 -14.31
CA ALA A 99 3.51 -7.47 -13.66
C ALA A 99 3.37 -6.21 -14.53
N PHE A 100 2.13 -5.87 -14.89
CA PHE A 100 1.82 -4.71 -15.74
C PHE A 100 1.29 -3.50 -14.96
N GLY A 101 0.83 -3.71 -13.73
CA GLY A 101 0.23 -2.67 -12.90
C GLY A 101 0.45 -2.93 -11.42
N THR A 102 0.28 -1.88 -10.64
CA THR A 102 0.34 -1.89 -9.19
C THR A 102 -1.03 -1.49 -8.66
N THR A 103 -1.53 -2.26 -7.70
CA THR A 103 -2.66 -1.87 -6.86
C THR A 103 -2.14 -1.63 -5.46
N VAL A 104 -2.62 -0.56 -4.86
CA VAL A 104 -2.23 -0.10 -3.53
C VAL A 104 -3.49 0.01 -2.70
N HIS A 105 -3.59 -0.79 -1.65
CA HIS A 105 -4.62 -0.61 -0.63
C HIS A 105 -4.05 0.27 0.47
N VAL A 106 -4.43 1.54 0.44
CA VAL A 106 -4.11 2.50 1.49
C VAL A 106 -5.00 2.22 2.69
N LEU A 107 -4.38 1.89 3.82
CA LEU A 107 -5.07 1.62 5.07
C LEU A 107 -5.31 2.92 5.84
N PRO A 108 -6.30 2.96 6.76
CA PRO A 108 -6.49 4.11 7.64
C PRO A 108 -5.17 4.55 8.27
N SER A 109 -4.82 5.81 8.06
CA SER A 109 -3.50 6.36 8.36
C SER A 109 -3.63 7.71 9.08
N ASP A 110 -2.54 8.22 9.64
CA ASP A 110 -2.48 9.53 10.32
C ASP A 110 -1.47 10.48 9.67
N ALA A 111 -0.99 10.14 8.47
CA ALA A 111 -0.04 10.95 7.71
C ALA A 111 -0.59 12.36 7.39
N VAL A 112 0.26 13.36 7.56
CA VAL A 112 0.01 14.74 7.12
C VAL A 112 0.95 15.07 5.96
N GLY A 113 0.40 15.54 4.85
CA GLY A 113 1.11 15.67 3.58
C GLY A 113 1.08 14.37 2.79
N GLY A 114 2.14 14.07 2.04
CA GLY A 114 2.22 12.78 1.36
C GLY A 114 1.42 12.65 0.07
N ALA A 115 0.89 13.73 -0.51
CA ALA A 115 0.10 13.69 -1.75
C ALA A 115 0.82 12.87 -2.85
N VAL A 116 0.11 11.93 -3.46
CA VAL A 116 0.65 11.00 -4.45
C VAL A 116 0.13 11.36 -5.81
N THR A 117 1.02 11.52 -6.77
CA THR A 117 0.69 11.83 -8.15
C THR A 117 1.24 10.74 -9.06
N ALA A 118 0.34 10.03 -9.73
CA ALA A 118 0.68 9.10 -10.81
C ALA A 118 0.52 9.82 -12.15
N SER A 119 1.53 9.74 -13.02
CA SER A 119 1.54 10.42 -14.31
C SER A 119 2.03 9.52 -15.44
N TYR A 120 1.38 9.62 -16.60
CA TYR A 120 1.76 8.96 -17.85
C TYR A 120 1.50 9.91 -19.01
N ASP A 121 2.52 10.14 -19.85
CA ASP A 121 2.52 11.17 -20.89
C ASP A 121 2.08 12.56 -20.36
N ASP A 122 1.00 13.12 -20.92
CA ASP A 122 0.43 14.42 -20.56
C ASP A 122 -0.68 14.32 -19.50
N ARG A 123 -0.92 13.12 -18.95
CA ARG A 123 -1.99 12.86 -17.98
C ARG A 123 -1.40 12.62 -16.60
N SER A 124 -2.04 13.21 -15.60
CA SER A 124 -1.72 12.97 -14.19
C SER A 124 -2.99 12.87 -13.36
N SER A 125 -2.91 12.12 -12.26
CA SER A 125 -3.94 12.06 -11.24
C SER A 125 -3.27 12.13 -9.88
N THR A 126 -3.81 12.98 -9.01
CA THR A 126 -3.31 13.18 -7.66
C THR A 126 -4.32 12.66 -6.64
N TRP A 127 -3.82 11.96 -5.65
CA TRP A 127 -4.57 11.48 -4.49
C TRP A 127 -3.90 11.97 -3.21
N GLU A 128 -4.71 12.47 -2.29
CA GLU A 128 -4.28 12.93 -0.97
C GLU A 128 -5.41 12.62 0.01
N SER A 129 -5.40 11.41 0.55
CA SER A 129 -6.29 10.99 1.64
C SER A 129 -5.53 10.10 2.61
N VAL A 130 -6.09 9.89 3.79
CA VAL A 130 -5.63 8.90 4.77
C VAL A 130 -6.73 7.89 5.10
N ASP A 131 -7.87 8.00 4.45
CA ASP A 131 -8.97 7.07 4.59
C ASP A 131 -8.63 5.76 3.89
N ASP A 132 -9.30 4.71 4.37
CA ASP A 132 -9.24 3.39 3.76
C ASP A 132 -9.67 3.48 2.29
N CYS A 133 -8.77 3.18 1.35
CA CYS A 133 -9.08 3.21 -0.07
C CYS A 133 -8.14 2.35 -0.90
N VAL A 134 -8.58 1.99 -2.11
CA VAL A 134 -7.76 1.26 -3.07
C VAL A 134 -7.52 2.08 -4.32
N LEU A 135 -6.26 2.15 -4.71
CA LEU A 135 -5.75 2.85 -5.87
C LEU A 135 -5.08 1.85 -6.78
N ALA A 136 -5.06 2.13 -8.07
CA ALA A 136 -4.22 1.35 -8.97
C ALA A 136 -3.78 2.14 -10.18
N PHE A 137 -2.63 1.75 -10.72
CA PHE A 137 -2.00 2.41 -11.85
C PHE A 137 -1.13 1.40 -12.63
N TRP A 138 -0.89 1.70 -13.90
CA TRP A 138 0.03 0.93 -14.72
C TRP A 138 1.47 1.14 -14.24
N ASN A 139 2.30 0.10 -14.30
CA ASN A 139 3.72 0.18 -13.92
C ASN A 139 4.51 1.13 -14.84
N ALA A 140 3.95 1.49 -16.00
CA ALA A 140 4.50 2.52 -16.89
C ALA A 140 4.31 3.96 -16.36
N CYS A 141 3.43 4.18 -15.37
CA CYS A 141 3.25 5.47 -14.75
C CYS A 141 4.47 5.86 -13.90
N SER A 142 4.87 7.12 -13.98
CA SER A 142 5.76 7.73 -12.98
C SER A 142 4.96 8.06 -11.72
N VAL A 143 5.53 7.79 -10.55
CA VAL A 143 4.91 8.11 -9.26
C VAL A 143 5.77 9.15 -8.53
N HIS A 144 5.14 10.23 -8.11
CA HIS A 144 5.73 11.21 -7.20
C HIS A 144 4.92 11.25 -5.91
N VAL A 145 5.61 11.22 -4.78
CA VAL A 145 5.02 11.43 -3.46
C VAL A 145 5.57 12.74 -2.86
N ALA A 146 4.69 13.64 -2.43
CA ALA A 146 5.07 14.83 -1.68
C ALA A 146 5.55 14.45 -0.27
N PRO A 147 6.35 15.29 0.42
CA PRO A 147 6.82 14.95 1.76
C PRO A 147 5.68 14.70 2.77
N ILE A 148 5.87 13.70 3.63
CA ILE A 148 5.06 13.51 4.84
C ILE A 148 5.72 14.30 5.97
N THR A 149 4.97 15.21 6.60
CA THR A 149 5.51 16.09 7.66
C THR A 149 5.27 15.55 9.06
N SER A 150 4.30 14.65 9.24
CA SER A 150 4.03 13.95 10.50
C SER A 150 3.16 12.71 10.25
N GLY A 151 3.16 11.77 11.20
CA GLY A 151 2.38 10.53 11.11
C GLY A 151 3.02 9.49 10.19
N ALA A 152 2.25 8.47 9.84
CA ALA A 152 2.64 7.39 8.94
C ALA A 152 1.49 7.00 8.02
N ARG A 153 1.83 6.58 6.81
CA ARG A 153 0.90 5.97 5.85
C ARG A 153 1.22 4.49 5.71
N ALA A 154 0.22 3.64 5.89
CA ALA A 154 0.32 2.20 5.69
C ALA A 154 -0.38 1.77 4.40
N MET A 155 0.26 0.87 3.65
CA MET A 155 -0.16 0.47 2.31
C MET A 155 0.15 -1.00 2.06
N LEU A 156 -0.78 -1.73 1.43
CA LEU A 156 -0.57 -3.09 0.91
C LEU A 156 -0.45 -3.08 -0.61
#